data_AF-A0A3A8H6H6-F1
#
_entry.id   AF-A0A3A8H6H6-F1
#
_cell.length_a   1.000
_cell.length_b   1.000
_cell.length_c   1.000
_cell.angle_alpha   90.00
_cell.angle_beta   90.00
_cell.angle_gamma   90.00
#
_symmetry.space_group_name_H-M   'P 1'
#
loop_
_entity.id
_entity.type
_entity.pdbx_description
1 polymer ?
#
loop_
_entity_poly.entity_id
_entity_poly.type
_entity_poly.pdbx_seq_one_letter_code
_entity_poly.pdbx_strand_id
1 'polypeptide(L)'
;MFPSGRVEGTLLCHVGPHRIAFEAGEVASIAAPDAGTVSAHRAFLGAGGAQRVLVTATGETVGVDGLEIDSEVLSVLPPSPVVAGASGGSLRGFVITRGVLWPLLSLDAFQRYLRGLDGEGA
;
A
#
# COMPACT_ATOMS: atom_id res chain seq x y z
N MET A 1 9.73 -14.04 -20.10
CA MET A 1 10.38 -13.68 -18.84
C MET A 1 10.09 -12.21 -18.62
N PHE A 2 9.15 -11.87 -17.72
CA PHE A 2 8.86 -10.46 -17.43
C PHE A 2 10.09 -9.86 -16.74
N PRO A 3 10.53 -8.65 -17.11
CA PRO A 3 11.65 -8.03 -16.42
C PRO A 3 11.30 -7.93 -14.93
N SER A 4 12.17 -8.48 -14.09
CA SER A 4 12.06 -8.33 -12.63
C SER A 4 12.26 -6.86 -12.32
N GLY A 5 11.20 -6.17 -11.90
CA GLY A 5 11.30 -4.80 -11.42
C GLY A 5 12.21 -4.74 -10.19
N ARG A 6 12.71 -3.54 -9.87
CA ARG A 6 13.40 -3.26 -8.61
C ARG A 6 12.73 -2.09 -7.92
N VAL A 7 12.86 -2.04 -6.60
CA VAL A 7 12.44 -0.91 -5.78
C VAL A 7 13.60 -0.53 -4.86
N GLU A 8 13.89 0.76 -4.79
CA GLU A 8 14.95 1.32 -3.94
C GLU A 8 14.29 1.99 -2.74
N GLY A 9 14.32 1.31 -1.58
CA GLY A 9 13.64 1.78 -0.39
C GLY A 9 12.14 1.45 -0.38
N THR A 10 11.70 0.76 0.67
CA THR A 10 10.33 0.28 0.83
C THR A 10 9.78 0.73 2.18
N LEU A 11 8.56 1.25 2.18
CA LEU A 11 7.76 1.45 3.39
C LEU A 11 6.92 0.21 3.65
N LEU A 12 7.26 -0.54 4.69
CA LEU A 12 6.57 -1.73 5.14
C LEU A 12 5.45 -1.32 6.10
N CYS A 13 4.20 -1.45 5.69
CA CYS A 13 3.04 -0.96 6.42
C CYS A 13 2.17 -2.10 6.98
N HIS A 14 1.70 -1.93 8.21
CA HIS A 14 0.80 -2.84 8.88
C HIS A 14 -0.64 -2.32 8.87
N VAL A 15 -1.59 -3.22 8.67
CA VAL A 15 -3.04 -2.95 8.60
C VAL A 15 -3.78 -4.10 9.28
N GLY A 16 -4.02 -3.98 10.59
CA GLY A 16 -4.51 -5.06 11.44
C GLY A 16 -3.59 -6.28 11.34
N PRO A 17 -4.11 -7.47 10.99
CA PRO A 17 -3.28 -8.67 10.76
C PRO A 17 -2.62 -8.69 9.37
N HIS A 18 -2.90 -7.70 8.51
CA HIS A 18 -2.42 -7.62 7.15
C HIS A 18 -1.19 -6.73 7.04
N ARG A 19 -0.54 -6.85 5.88
CA ARG A 19 0.68 -6.13 5.55
C ARG A 19 0.68 -5.74 4.09
N ILE A 20 1.16 -4.54 3.82
CA ILE A 20 1.30 -3.96 2.48
C ILE A 20 2.60 -3.17 2.43
N ALA A 21 3.13 -2.93 1.25
CA ALA A 21 4.34 -2.17 1.03
C ALA A 21 4.14 -1.10 -0.04
N PHE A 22 4.85 0.01 0.12
CA PHE A 22 4.94 1.09 -0.87
C PHE A 22 6.40 1.39 -1.16
N GLU A 23 6.67 1.92 -2.35
CA GLU A 23 7.98 2.51 -2.62
C GLU A 23 8.13 3.78 -1.77
N ALA A 24 9.25 3.92 -1.06
CA ALA A 24 9.42 5.04 -0.12
C ALA A 24 9.34 6.41 -0.83
N GLY A 25 9.77 6.47 -2.10
CA GLY A 25 9.69 7.67 -2.93
C GLY A 25 8.27 8.11 -3.32
N GLU A 26 7.24 7.27 -3.16
CA GLU A 26 5.84 7.67 -3.36
C GLU A 26 5.29 8.48 -2.16
N VAL A 27 5.97 8.46 -1.01
CA VAL A 27 5.53 9.15 0.22
C VAL A 27 6.29 10.46 0.39
N ALA A 28 5.58 11.57 0.29
CA ALA A 28 6.13 12.89 0.53
C ALA A 28 6.22 13.24 2.02
N SER A 29 5.25 12.80 2.83
CA SER A 29 5.27 13.01 4.28
C SER A 29 4.40 11.99 5.04
N ILE A 30 4.59 11.94 6.35
CA ILE A 30 3.79 11.11 7.27
C ILE A 30 3.09 12.03 8.27
N ALA A 31 1.77 11.92 8.36
CA ALA A 31 0.93 12.75 9.21
C ALA A 31 0.14 11.93 10.26
N ALA A 32 -0.48 12.65 11.20
CA ALA A 32 -1.47 12.08 12.11
C ALA A 32 -2.83 11.93 11.39
N PRO A 33 -3.64 10.92 11.74
CA PRO A 33 -4.96 10.71 11.18
C PRO A 33 -5.96 11.79 11.61
N ASP A 34 -6.90 12.09 10.72
CA ASP A 34 -8.05 12.97 10.95
C ASP A 34 -9.38 12.26 10.60
N ALA A 35 -10.50 12.96 10.76
CA ALA A 35 -11.82 12.41 10.49
C ALA A 35 -12.07 12.06 9.00
N GLY A 36 -11.28 12.61 8.07
CA GLY A 36 -11.40 12.36 6.63
C GLY A 36 -10.45 11.28 6.12
N THR A 37 -9.62 10.70 6.99
CA THR A 37 -8.57 9.75 6.62
C THR A 37 -9.16 8.44 6.11
N VAL A 38 -8.81 8.08 4.87
CA VAL A 38 -9.19 6.79 4.26
C VAL A 38 -8.24 5.70 4.73
N SER A 39 -8.77 4.76 5.52
CA SER A 39 -8.00 3.65 6.11
C SER A 39 -7.79 2.50 5.14
N ALA A 40 -6.57 1.96 5.10
CA ALA A 40 -6.23 0.76 4.35
C ALA A 40 -6.98 -0.50 4.82
N HIS A 41 -7.54 -0.50 6.04
CA HIS A 41 -8.38 -1.60 6.54
C HIS A 41 -9.54 -1.94 5.59
N ARG A 42 -10.04 -0.94 4.84
CA ARG A 42 -11.12 -1.13 3.86
C ARG A 42 -10.79 -2.17 2.80
N ALA A 43 -9.55 -2.21 2.31
CA ALA A 43 -9.12 -3.21 1.32
C ALA A 43 -9.19 -4.66 1.85
N PHE A 44 -9.27 -4.82 3.17
CA PHE A 44 -9.33 -6.12 3.84
C PHE A 44 -10.67 -6.38 4.52
N LEU A 45 -11.70 -5.56 4.23
CA LEU A 45 -13.01 -5.61 4.89
C LEU A 45 -12.88 -5.55 6.43
N GLY A 46 -11.82 -4.92 6.93
CA GLY A 46 -11.50 -4.83 8.34
C GLY A 46 -12.19 -3.66 9.02
N ALA A 47 -12.58 -3.85 10.28
CA ALA A 47 -12.95 -2.76 11.16
C ALA A 47 -11.69 -2.21 11.84
N GLY A 48 -11.20 -1.05 11.39
CA GLY A 48 -10.00 -0.44 11.94
C GLY A 48 -9.77 0.99 11.45
N GLY A 49 -9.19 1.79 12.32
CA GLY A 49 -8.78 3.17 12.02
C GLY A 49 -7.28 3.26 11.78
N ALA A 50 -6.85 4.31 11.10
CA ALA A 50 -5.43 4.59 10.89
C ALA A 50 -4.78 5.19 12.13
N GLN A 51 -3.50 4.90 12.34
CA GLN A 51 -2.66 5.55 13.36
C GLN A 51 -1.60 6.47 12.73
N ARG A 52 -1.30 6.25 11.45
CA ARG A 52 -0.39 7.06 10.62
C ARG A 52 -1.02 7.26 9.26
N VAL A 53 -0.75 8.40 8.64
CA VAL A 53 -1.22 8.72 7.29
C VAL A 53 -0.01 8.94 6.39
N LEU A 54 0.07 8.13 5.33
CA LEU A 54 1.02 8.35 4.25
C LEU A 54 0.42 9.40 3.31
N VAL A 55 1.18 10.44 3.00
CA VAL A 55 0.76 11.52 2.12
C VAL A 55 1.64 11.52 0.87
N THR A 56 1.02 11.50 -0.30
CA THR A 56 1.71 11.54 -1.60
C THR A 56 2.12 12.98 -1.93
N ALA A 57 2.96 13.18 -2.95
CA ALA A 57 3.36 14.51 -3.39
C ALA A 57 2.18 15.36 -3.91
N THR A 58 1.14 14.70 -4.41
CA THR A 58 -0.11 15.32 -4.91
C THR A 58 -1.18 15.50 -3.82
N GLY A 59 -0.89 15.07 -2.59
CA GLY A 59 -1.72 15.31 -1.40
C GLY A 59 -2.76 14.22 -1.13
N GLU A 60 -2.79 13.14 -1.90
CA GLU A 60 -3.57 11.95 -1.60
C GLU A 60 -3.05 11.25 -0.35
N THR A 61 -3.96 10.63 0.39
CA THR A 61 -3.68 10.07 1.71
C THR A 61 -4.13 8.63 1.84
N VAL A 62 -3.31 7.81 2.51
CA VAL A 62 -3.66 6.45 2.91
C VAL A 62 -3.31 6.25 4.38
N GLY A 63 -4.30 5.84 5.16
CA GLY A 63 -4.14 5.55 6.57
C GLY A 63 -3.69 4.11 6.83
N VAL A 64 -2.70 3.93 7.71
CA VAL A 64 -2.14 2.63 8.14
C VAL A 64 -1.93 2.58 9.66
N ASP A 65 -1.74 1.40 10.23
CA ASP A 65 -1.60 1.22 11.69
C ASP A 65 -0.16 1.47 12.15
N GLY A 66 0.80 1.09 11.32
CA GLY A 66 2.22 1.23 11.60
C GLY A 66 3.03 1.13 10.32
N LEU A 67 4.26 1.63 10.38
CA LEU A 67 5.18 1.58 9.26
C LEU A 67 6.61 1.36 9.74
N GLU A 68 7.39 0.74 8.88
CA GLU A 68 8.82 0.55 9.03
C GLU A 68 9.49 0.87 7.68
N ILE A 69 10.74 1.33 7.72
CA ILE A 69 11.52 1.61 6.50
C ILE A 69 12.50 0.45 6.30
N ASP A 70 12.53 -0.06 5.07
CA ASP A 70 13.56 -0.96 4.57
C ASP A 70 14.31 -0.25 3.45
N SER A 71 15.60 0.04 3.65
CA SER A 71 16.42 0.77 2.68
C SER A 71 17.04 -0.11 1.60
N GLU A 72 16.84 -1.44 1.66
CA GLU A 72 17.42 -2.36 0.70
C GLU A 72 16.84 -2.19 -0.71
N VAL A 73 17.65 -2.55 -1.71
CA VAL A 73 17.18 -2.65 -3.11
C VAL A 73 16.57 -4.03 -3.31
N LEU A 74 15.25 -4.09 -3.39
CA LEU A 74 14.52 -5.35 -3.47
C LEU A 74 14.11 -5.67 -4.91
N SER A 75 14.19 -6.95 -5.27
CA SER A 75 13.60 -7.45 -6.52
C SER A 75 12.08 -7.57 -6.36
N VAL A 76 11.35 -7.13 -7.38
CA VAL A 76 9.89 -7.19 -7.44
C VAL A 76 9.47 -8.42 -8.24
N LEU A 77 8.76 -9.32 -7.57
CA LEU A 77 8.09 -10.46 -8.18
C LEU A 77 6.79 -9.98 -8.85
N PRO A 78 6.51 -10.37 -10.10
CA PRO A 78 5.32 -9.91 -10.79
C PRO A 78 4.05 -10.48 -10.15
N PRO A 79 2.94 -9.73 -10.13
CA PRO A 79 1.66 -10.26 -9.68
C PRO A 79 1.04 -11.15 -10.75
N SER A 80 0.16 -12.07 -10.34
CA SER A 80 -0.72 -12.73 -11.31
C SER A 80 -1.77 -11.73 -11.80
N PRO A 81 -2.22 -11.82 -13.08
CA PRO A 81 -3.21 -10.89 -13.62
C PRO A 81 -4.52 -10.84 -12.81
N VAL A 82 -4.93 -11.98 -12.25
CA VAL A 82 -6.14 -12.09 -11.41
C VAL A 82 -6.01 -11.26 -10.14
N VAL A 83 -4.87 -11.35 -9.44
CA VAL A 83 -4.65 -10.61 -8.19
C VAL A 83 -4.46 -9.11 -8.49
N ALA A 84 -3.77 -8.77 -9.58
CA ALA A 84 -3.66 -7.38 -10.02
C ALA A 84 -5.05 -6.75 -10.28
N GLY A 85 -5.93 -7.47 -10.98
CA GLY A 85 -7.32 -7.04 -11.21
C GLY A 85 -8.13 -6.87 -9.93
N ALA A 86 -8.06 -7.83 -9.01
CA ALA A 86 -8.76 -7.77 -7.73
C ALA A 86 -8.34 -6.58 -6.84
N SER A 87 -7.11 -6.08 -7.03
CA SER A 87 -6.57 -4.92 -6.32
C SER A 87 -6.91 -3.56 -6.97
N GLY A 88 -7.83 -3.52 -7.94
CA GLY A 88 -8.12 -2.30 -8.71
C GLY A 88 -6.93 -1.80 -9.53
N GLY A 89 -5.98 -2.67 -9.85
CA GLY A 89 -4.74 -2.32 -10.54
C GLY A 89 -3.67 -1.64 -9.66
N SER A 90 -3.89 -1.55 -8.34
CA SER A 90 -2.92 -0.93 -7.43
C SER A 90 -1.70 -1.80 -7.13
N LEU A 91 -1.81 -3.12 -7.27
CA LEU A 91 -0.71 -4.06 -7.03
C LEU A 91 0.34 -4.02 -8.15
N ARG A 92 1.54 -3.54 -7.80
CA ARG A 92 2.73 -3.55 -8.68
C ARG A 92 3.41 -4.92 -8.69
N GLY A 93 3.34 -5.65 -7.58
CA GLY A 93 3.95 -6.97 -7.44
C GLY A 93 4.17 -7.34 -5.99
N PHE A 94 5.20 -8.14 -5.72
CA PHE A 94 5.56 -8.55 -4.37
C PHE A 94 7.05 -8.41 -4.13
N VAL A 95 7.42 -8.03 -2.91
CA VAL A 95 8.81 -8.04 -2.43
C VAL A 95 8.95 -9.01 -1.27
N ILE A 96 10.13 -9.60 -1.14
CA ILE A 96 10.47 -10.45 0.00
C ILE A 96 11.52 -9.72 0.82
N THR A 97 11.19 -9.43 2.08
CA THR A 97 12.14 -8.92 3.07
C THR A 97 11.87 -9.55 4.42
N ARG A 98 12.94 -9.79 5.19
CA ARG A 98 12.89 -10.45 6.51
C ARG A 98 12.14 -11.79 6.48
N GLY A 99 12.25 -12.53 5.38
CA GLY A 99 11.59 -13.82 5.17
C GLY A 99 10.08 -13.75 4.93
N VAL A 100 9.53 -12.56 4.73
CA VAL A 100 8.09 -12.32 4.58
C VAL A 100 7.78 -11.74 3.20
N LEU A 101 6.69 -12.21 2.59
CA LEU A 101 6.19 -11.69 1.31
C LEU A 101 5.27 -10.48 1.57
N TRP A 102 5.58 -9.35 0.94
CA TRP A 102 4.83 -8.10 1.04
C TRP A 102 4.21 -7.72 -0.32
N PRO A 103 2.89 -7.48 -0.40
CA PRO A 103 2.28 -6.88 -1.58
C PRO A 103 2.82 -5.45 -1.77
N LEU A 104 3.51 -5.20 -2.88
CA LEU A 104 3.98 -3.87 -3.25
C LEU A 104 2.90 -3.17 -4.07
N LEU A 105 2.34 -2.11 -3.52
CA LEU A 105 1.27 -1.33 -4.11
C LEU A 105 1.83 0.01 -4.64
N SER A 106 1.18 0.59 -5.64
CA SER A 106 1.33 2.01 -5.93
C SER A 106 0.41 2.81 -5.01
N LEU A 107 0.96 3.77 -4.27
CA LEU A 107 0.22 4.53 -3.26
C LEU A 107 -0.99 5.27 -3.86
N ASP A 108 -0.80 6.02 -4.95
CA ASP A 108 -1.88 6.76 -5.62
C ASP A 108 -2.97 5.85 -6.19
N ALA A 109 -2.58 4.71 -6.78
CA ALA A 109 -3.54 3.77 -7.32
C ALA A 109 -4.32 3.07 -6.20
N PHE A 110 -3.65 2.73 -5.11
CA PHE A 110 -4.29 2.13 -3.94
C PHE A 110 -5.26 3.10 -3.28
N GLN A 111 -4.89 4.37 -3.17
CA GLN A 111 -5.75 5.41 -2.64
C GLN A 111 -7.06 5.55 -3.45
N ARG A 112 -6.95 5.57 -4.78
CA ARG A 112 -8.11 5.59 -5.69
C ARG A 112 -8.97 4.34 -5.52
N TYR A 113 -8.34 3.17 -5.41
CA TYR A 113 -9.03 1.92 -5.14
C TYR A 113 -9.83 1.99 -3.83
N LEU A 114 -9.22 2.43 -2.73
CA LEU A 114 -9.89 2.56 -1.42
C LEU A 114 -11.08 3.55 -1.45
N ARG A 115 -11.01 4.63 -2.23
CA ARG A 115 -12.14 5.54 -2.45
C ARG A 115 -13.25 4.90 -3.29
N GLY A 116 -12.89 4.08 -4.28
CA GLY A 116 -13.86 3.36 -5.11
C GLY A 116 -14.69 2.35 -4.32
N LEU A 117 -14.11 1.74 -3.28
CA LEU A 117 -14.81 0.79 -2.41
C LEU A 117 -15.98 1.42 -1.62
N ASP A 118 -15.99 2.74 -1.40
CA ASP A 118 -17.14 3.42 -0.78
C ASP A 118 -18.36 3.48 -1.70
N GLY A 119 -18.17 3.36 -3.02
CA GLY A 119 -19.24 3.47 -4.03
C GLY A 119 -19.98 2.16 -4.32
N GLU A 120 -19.43 1.01 -3.94
CA GLU A 120 -20.05 -0.32 -4.19
C GLU A 120 -21.03 -0.77 -3.09
N GLY A 121 -21.30 0.09 -2.11
CA GLY A 121 -22.18 -0.20 -0.96
C GLY A 121 -23.31 0.80 -0.72
N ALA A 122 -23.65 1.64 -1.70
CA ALA A 122 -24.75 2.61 -1.63
C ALA A 122 -25.93 2.22 -2.53
#